data_AF-A0A7K4FTB3-F1
#
_entry.id   AF-A0A7K4FTB3-F1
#
_cell.length_a   1.000
_cell.length_b   1.000
_cell.length_c   1.000
_cell.angle_alpha   90.00
_cell.angle_beta   90.00
_cell.angle_gamma   90.00
#
_symmetry.space_group_name_H-M   'P 1'
#
loop_
_entity.id
_entity.type
_entity.pdbx_description
1 polymer ?
#
loop_
_entity_poly.entity_id
_entity_poly.type
_entity_poly.pdbx_seq_one_letter_code
_entity_poly.pdbx_strand_id
1 'polypeptide(L)'
;MSAIPVNITLEGNGIILISYLNNVTLIDRNTTINLPNTTIYLEVYGIQAGSQYLINGNCTSTYFFNPITTTHIIIKQIPDFVNVSVKSIGNGSIILRFSNGTTIHVKNDTVRVIAGQTIMITAKPSSGYSFYKWNDNTSYPVMYIMPYNSTCLIASFTKTPPHDLSLNLSPLLGIGVIVLMGIIYYWKNKRENI
;
A
#
# COMPACT_ATOMS: atom_id res chain seq x y z
N MET A 1 -39.61 -27.88 -17.77
CA MET A 1 -39.47 -27.19 -16.46
C MET A 1 -39.69 -25.71 -16.70
N SER A 2 -40.65 -25.08 -16.04
CA SER A 2 -40.85 -23.63 -16.13
C SER A 2 -39.66 -22.94 -15.49
N ALA A 3 -38.99 -22.07 -16.24
CA ALA A 3 -37.94 -21.23 -15.71
C ALA A 3 -38.56 -20.00 -15.06
N ILE A 4 -38.12 -19.68 -13.85
CA ILE A 4 -38.65 -18.60 -13.02
C ILE A 4 -37.59 -17.49 -12.98
N PRO A 5 -37.94 -16.24 -13.33
CA PRO A 5 -37.01 -15.14 -13.27
C PRO A 5 -36.70 -14.80 -11.80
N VAL A 6 -35.42 -14.81 -11.46
CA VAL A 6 -34.89 -14.42 -10.15
C VAL A 6 -33.98 -13.22 -10.33
N ASN A 7 -34.31 -12.12 -9.66
CA ASN A 7 -33.53 -10.90 -9.64
C ASN A 7 -32.44 -10.99 -8.56
N ILE A 8 -31.20 -10.72 -8.95
CA ILE A 8 -30.04 -10.76 -8.08
C ILE A 8 -29.41 -9.38 -8.07
N THR A 9 -29.44 -8.75 -6.90
CA THR A 9 -28.84 -7.44 -6.63
C THR A 9 -27.57 -7.62 -5.83
N LEU A 10 -26.46 -7.13 -6.37
CA LEU A 10 -25.15 -7.10 -5.73
C LEU A 10 -24.82 -5.66 -5.31
N GLU A 11 -24.80 -5.43 -4.00
CA GLU A 11 -24.39 -4.16 -3.37
C GLU A 11 -22.96 -4.28 -2.85
N GLY A 12 -21.99 -4.20 -3.77
CA GLY A 12 -20.57 -4.25 -3.44
C GLY A 12 -19.76 -5.03 -4.47
N ASN A 13 -18.53 -5.35 -4.11
CA ASN A 13 -17.61 -6.16 -4.90
C ASN A 13 -17.72 -7.62 -4.45
N GLY A 14 -18.07 -8.53 -5.35
CA GLY A 14 -18.16 -9.95 -5.03
C GLY A 14 -18.48 -10.76 -6.28
N ILE A 15 -18.18 -12.05 -6.22
CA ILE A 15 -18.54 -13.02 -7.26
C ILE A 15 -19.51 -14.01 -6.63
N ILE A 16 -20.59 -14.33 -7.34
CA ILE A 16 -21.60 -15.26 -6.88
C ILE A 16 -21.55 -16.49 -7.78
N LEU A 17 -21.45 -17.67 -7.19
CA LEU A 17 -21.63 -18.94 -7.88
C LEU A 17 -23.00 -19.50 -7.52
N ILE A 18 -23.78 -19.82 -8.55
CA ILE A 18 -25.09 -20.44 -8.39
C ILE A 18 -25.06 -21.83 -9.02
N SER A 19 -25.34 -22.84 -8.20
CA SER A 19 -25.31 -24.25 -8.58
C SER A 19 -26.71 -24.84 -8.59
N TYR A 20 -27.11 -25.46 -9.71
CA TYR A 20 -28.40 -26.13 -9.89
C TYR A 20 -28.35 -27.18 -10.99
N LEU A 21 -28.98 -28.35 -10.80
CA LEU A 21 -29.09 -29.41 -11.82
C LEU A 21 -27.76 -29.72 -12.57
N ASN A 22 -26.64 -29.75 -11.84
CA ASN A 22 -25.27 -29.93 -12.37
C ASN A 22 -24.71 -28.77 -13.24
N ASN A 23 -25.38 -27.63 -13.28
CA ASN A 23 -24.88 -26.39 -13.85
C ASN A 23 -24.36 -25.47 -12.76
N VAL A 24 -23.35 -24.67 -13.10
CA VAL A 24 -22.86 -23.56 -12.28
C VAL A 24 -22.90 -22.29 -13.13
N THR A 25 -23.46 -21.22 -12.58
CA THR A 25 -23.51 -19.91 -13.22
C THR A 25 -22.77 -18.89 -12.35
N LEU A 26 -21.88 -18.12 -12.96
CA LEU A 26 -21.16 -17.04 -12.30
C LEU A 26 -21.89 -15.71 -12.50
N ILE A 27 -22.01 -14.92 -11.44
CA ILE A 27 -22.60 -13.58 -11.47
C ILE A 27 -21.67 -12.59 -10.77
N ASP A 28 -21.40 -11.49 -11.45
CA ASP A 28 -20.50 -10.42 -11.02
C ASP A 28 -21.16 -9.02 -11.03
N ARG A 29 -22.45 -8.97 -11.38
CA ARG A 29 -23.23 -7.73 -11.52
C ARG A 29 -24.71 -7.97 -11.28
N ASN A 30 -25.45 -6.89 -11.08
CA ASN A 30 -26.90 -6.93 -10.97
C ASN A 30 -27.50 -7.55 -12.24
N THR A 31 -28.28 -8.61 -12.07
CA THR A 31 -28.82 -9.38 -13.20
C THR A 31 -30.10 -10.09 -12.81
N THR A 32 -30.90 -10.45 -13.81
CA THR A 32 -32.02 -11.37 -13.66
C THR A 32 -31.70 -12.65 -14.41
N ILE A 33 -31.82 -13.79 -13.72
CA ILE A 33 -31.58 -15.11 -14.30
C ILE A 33 -32.83 -15.97 -14.22
N ASN A 34 -33.05 -16.79 -15.26
CA ASN A 34 -34.15 -17.73 -15.30
C ASN A 34 -33.71 -19.06 -14.70
N LEU A 35 -34.22 -19.39 -13.52
CA LEU A 35 -33.84 -20.60 -12.77
C LEU A 35 -34.94 -21.66 -12.80
N PRO A 36 -34.59 -22.96 -12.82
CA PRO A 36 -35.59 -24.03 -12.73
C PRO A 36 -36.25 -24.05 -11.35
N ASN A 37 -37.49 -24.54 -11.29
CA ASN A 37 -38.17 -24.82 -10.02
C ASN A 37 -37.53 -26.03 -9.31
N THR A 38 -36.43 -25.79 -8.62
CA THR A 38 -35.69 -26.74 -7.77
C THR A 38 -35.00 -25.97 -6.66
N THR A 39 -34.44 -26.68 -5.68
CA THR A 39 -33.52 -26.07 -4.72
C THR A 39 -32.25 -25.62 -5.43
N ILE A 40 -31.92 -24.36 -5.24
CA ILE A 40 -30.74 -23.69 -5.79
C ILE A 40 -29.76 -23.49 -4.63
N TYR A 41 -28.49 -23.81 -4.88
CA TYR A 41 -27.41 -23.48 -3.97
C TYR A 41 -26.67 -22.24 -4.48
N LEU A 42 -26.54 -21.24 -3.62
CA LEU A 42 -25.83 -20.00 -3.90
C LEU A 42 -24.65 -19.88 -2.94
N GLU A 43 -23.50 -19.52 -3.49
CA GLU A 43 -22.28 -19.24 -2.74
C GLU A 43 -21.68 -17.92 -3.20
N VAL A 44 -21.29 -17.08 -2.24
CA VAL A 44 -20.68 -15.77 -2.48
C VAL A 44 -19.20 -15.84 -2.15
N TYR A 45 -18.38 -15.52 -3.15
CA TYR A 45 -16.94 -15.37 -3.05
C TYR A 45 -16.57 -13.90 -2.99
N GLY A 46 -16.10 -13.47 -1.82
CA GLY A 46 -15.62 -12.12 -1.63
C GLY A 46 -14.24 -11.92 -2.26
N ILE A 47 -14.12 -10.90 -3.11
CA ILE A 47 -12.83 -10.50 -3.71
C ILE A 47 -12.11 -9.41 -2.90
N GLN A 48 -12.78 -8.86 -1.87
CA GLN A 48 -12.24 -7.84 -1.00
C GLN A 48 -11.96 -8.41 0.39
N ALA A 49 -10.71 -8.28 0.84
CA ALA A 49 -10.29 -8.70 2.17
C ALA A 49 -11.04 -7.95 3.28
N GLY A 50 -11.22 -8.61 4.43
CA GLY A 50 -11.89 -8.05 5.60
C GLY A 50 -13.30 -7.57 5.31
N SER A 51 -14.06 -8.26 4.45
CA SER A 51 -15.46 -7.96 4.17
C SER A 51 -16.33 -9.17 4.50
N GLN A 52 -17.50 -8.88 5.08
CA GLN A 52 -18.58 -9.83 5.27
C GLN A 52 -19.65 -9.64 4.19
N TYR A 53 -20.45 -10.67 3.95
CA TYR A 53 -21.58 -10.61 3.02
C TYR A 53 -22.86 -10.96 3.74
N LEU A 54 -23.92 -10.24 3.40
CA LEU A 54 -25.27 -10.57 3.83
C LEU A 54 -26.06 -11.03 2.63
N ILE A 55 -26.65 -12.21 2.74
CA ILE A 55 -27.60 -12.73 1.76
C ILE A 55 -28.97 -12.55 2.38
N ASN A 56 -29.81 -11.72 1.75
CA ASN A 56 -31.14 -11.37 2.23
C ASN A 56 -31.15 -10.89 3.70
N GLY A 57 -30.11 -10.15 4.10
CA GLY A 57 -29.96 -9.61 5.46
C GLY A 57 -29.26 -10.53 6.46
N ASN A 58 -28.99 -11.79 6.11
CA ASN A 58 -28.29 -12.73 6.99
C ASN A 58 -26.80 -12.77 6.67
N CYS A 59 -25.93 -12.61 7.68
CA CYS A 59 -24.48 -12.68 7.50
C CYS A 59 -24.04 -14.14 7.23
N THR A 60 -23.94 -14.49 5.96
CA THR A 60 -23.58 -15.84 5.47
C THR A 60 -22.97 -15.72 4.07
N SER A 61 -22.08 -16.64 3.72
CA SER A 61 -21.55 -16.78 2.36
C SER A 61 -22.35 -17.76 1.51
N THR A 62 -23.26 -18.54 2.10
CA THR A 62 -24.03 -19.57 1.40
C THR A 62 -25.52 -19.45 1.67
N TYR A 63 -26.35 -19.81 0.69
CA TYR A 63 -27.80 -19.77 0.81
C TYR A 63 -28.48 -20.80 -0.08
N PHE A 64 -29.47 -21.50 0.46
CA PHE A 64 -30.35 -22.39 -0.29
C PHE A 64 -31.71 -21.75 -0.46
N PHE A 65 -32.25 -21.75 -1.68
CA PHE A 65 -33.58 -21.21 -1.94
C PHE A 65 -34.30 -21.96 -3.06
N ASN A 66 -35.61 -21.78 -3.15
CA ASN A 66 -36.41 -22.21 -4.30
C ASN A 66 -36.95 -20.97 -5.04
N PRO A 67 -36.79 -20.86 -6.38
CA PRO A 67 -37.26 -19.72 -7.15
C PRO A 67 -38.77 -19.44 -7.04
N ILE A 68 -39.60 -20.43 -6.70
CA ILE A 68 -41.03 -20.22 -6.44
C ILE A 68 -41.27 -19.34 -5.22
N THR A 69 -40.48 -19.53 -4.17
CA THR A 69 -40.65 -18.81 -2.89
C THR A 69 -39.80 -17.55 -2.83
N THR A 70 -38.71 -17.50 -3.60
CA THR A 70 -37.71 -16.44 -3.53
C THR A 70 -37.30 -16.02 -4.93
N THR A 71 -37.89 -14.92 -5.40
CA THR A 71 -37.61 -14.34 -6.72
C THR A 71 -36.66 -13.15 -6.68
N HIS A 72 -36.28 -12.72 -5.48
CA HIS A 72 -35.38 -11.59 -5.26
C HIS A 72 -34.33 -11.97 -4.23
N ILE A 73 -33.06 -11.78 -4.60
CA ILE A 73 -31.91 -12.02 -3.73
C ILE A 73 -31.08 -10.75 -3.68
N ILE A 74 -30.81 -10.28 -2.47
CA ILE A 74 -29.96 -9.12 -2.23
C ILE A 74 -28.70 -9.62 -1.53
N ILE A 75 -27.55 -9.32 -2.13
CA ILE A 75 -26.24 -9.63 -1.58
C ILE A 75 -25.56 -8.31 -1.28
N LYS A 76 -25.36 -8.04 0.00
CA LYS A 76 -24.75 -6.81 0.49
C LYS A 76 -23.38 -7.07 1.06
N GLN A 77 -22.38 -6.32 0.60
CA GLN A 77 -21.04 -6.35 1.19
C GLN A 77 -20.97 -5.37 2.36
N ILE A 78 -20.40 -5.83 3.48
CA ILE A 78 -20.06 -4.98 4.63
C ILE A 78 -18.56 -5.10 4.91
N PRO A 79 -17.77 -4.05 4.61
CA PRO A 79 -16.36 -4.00 5.00
C PRO A 79 -16.22 -3.88 6.51
N ASP A 80 -15.30 -4.65 7.07
CA ASP A 80 -14.79 -4.48 8.42
C ASP A 80 -13.63 -3.47 8.42
N PHE A 81 -13.60 -2.60 9.42
CA PHE A 81 -12.66 -1.49 9.47
C PHE A 81 -11.83 -1.51 10.74
N VAL A 82 -10.53 -1.28 10.57
CA VAL A 82 -9.55 -1.18 11.66
C VAL A 82 -8.81 0.14 11.61
N ASN A 83 -8.23 0.54 12.75
CA ASN A 83 -7.49 1.78 12.86
C ASN A 83 -5.99 1.56 12.68
N VAL A 84 -5.38 2.34 11.80
CA VAL A 84 -3.93 2.43 11.65
C VAL A 84 -3.49 3.79 12.16
N SER A 85 -2.90 3.82 13.35
CA SER A 85 -2.31 5.01 13.93
C SER A 85 -0.87 5.14 13.48
N VAL A 86 -0.47 6.33 13.04
CA VAL A 86 0.91 6.61 12.66
C VAL A 86 1.48 7.74 13.50
N LYS A 87 2.71 7.57 13.98
CA LYS A 87 3.45 8.58 14.73
C LYS A 87 4.81 8.81 14.08
N SER A 88 5.30 10.04 14.18
CA SER A 88 6.61 10.44 13.68
C SER A 88 7.42 11.05 14.82
N ILE A 89 8.57 10.45 15.13
CA ILE A 89 9.57 10.99 16.04
C ILE A 89 10.61 11.72 15.19
N GLY A 90 10.89 12.98 15.50
CA GLY A 90 11.72 13.83 14.65
C GLY A 90 10.93 14.49 13.52
N ASN A 91 11.63 15.02 12.50
CA ASN A 91 10.99 15.77 11.43
C ASN A 91 10.85 14.94 10.14
N GLY A 92 9.61 14.50 9.89
CA GLY A 92 9.22 13.76 8.71
C GLY A 92 7.70 13.59 8.65
N SER A 93 7.25 12.88 7.63
CA SER A 93 5.85 12.51 7.41
C SER A 93 5.77 11.05 6.94
N ILE A 94 4.58 10.46 7.00
CA ILE A 94 4.32 9.11 6.52
C ILE A 94 3.28 9.19 5.40
N ILE A 95 3.47 8.41 4.34
CA ILE A 95 2.54 8.30 3.22
C ILE A 95 2.00 6.89 3.20
N LEU A 96 0.67 6.77 3.20
CA LEU A 96 -0.04 5.51 2.97
C LEU A 96 -0.44 5.48 1.50
N ARG A 97 -0.12 4.39 0.79
CA ARG A 97 -0.63 4.12 -0.56
C ARG A 97 -1.45 2.83 -0.54
N PHE A 98 -2.66 2.91 -1.06
CA PHE A 98 -3.62 1.80 -1.12
C PHE A 98 -3.58 1.13 -2.50
N SER A 99 -4.06 -0.11 -2.59
CA SER A 99 -4.09 -0.90 -3.83
C SER A 99 -4.91 -0.26 -4.96
N ASN A 100 -5.89 0.57 -4.63
CA ASN A 100 -6.69 1.33 -5.60
C ASN A 100 -5.99 2.61 -6.10
N GLY A 101 -4.74 2.86 -5.68
CA GLY A 101 -3.96 4.05 -6.05
C GLY A 101 -4.16 5.27 -5.15
N THR A 102 -5.12 5.25 -4.22
CA THR A 102 -5.32 6.35 -3.26
C THR A 102 -4.07 6.54 -2.40
N THR A 103 -3.69 7.79 -2.15
CA THR A 103 -2.58 8.14 -1.25
C THR A 103 -3.03 9.08 -0.15
N ILE A 104 -2.63 8.81 1.09
CA ILE A 104 -2.91 9.67 2.23
C ILE A 104 -1.58 10.09 2.87
N HIS A 105 -1.39 11.39 3.01
CA HIS A 105 -0.27 11.98 3.73
C HIS A 105 -0.68 12.20 5.18
N VAL A 106 0.03 11.55 6.10
CA VAL A 106 -0.36 11.50 7.50
C VAL A 106 0.83 11.85 8.39
N LYS A 107 0.56 12.62 9.43
CA LYS A 107 1.53 12.95 10.48
C LYS A 107 0.82 12.96 11.83
N ASN A 108 1.19 12.01 12.71
CA ASN A 108 0.65 11.90 14.06
C ASN A 108 -0.89 11.81 14.09
N ASP A 109 -1.45 10.91 13.29
CA ASP A 109 -2.89 10.75 13.15
C ASP A 109 -3.27 9.29 12.93
N THR A 110 -4.57 9.00 12.92
CA THR A 110 -5.14 7.66 12.75
C THR A 110 -6.01 7.60 11.51
N VAL A 111 -5.75 6.61 10.66
CA VAL A 111 -6.52 6.36 9.44
C VAL A 111 -7.34 5.10 9.63
N ARG A 112 -8.64 5.19 9.32
CA ARG A 112 -9.54 4.05 9.29
C ARG A 112 -9.41 3.35 7.94
N VAL A 113 -9.09 2.06 7.95
CA VAL A 113 -8.81 1.26 6.75
C VAL A 113 -9.57 -0.05 6.81
N ILE A 114 -9.78 -0.69 5.66
CA ILE A 114 -10.45 -1.98 5.60
C ILE A 114 -9.51 -3.06 6.12
N ALA A 115 -10.01 -3.94 6.98
CA ALA A 115 -9.23 -5.03 7.54
C ALA A 115 -8.68 -5.95 6.43
N GLY A 116 -7.46 -6.44 6.59
CA GLY A 116 -6.83 -7.30 5.58
C GLY A 116 -6.49 -6.62 4.24
N GLN A 117 -6.73 -5.31 4.09
CA GLN A 117 -6.29 -4.58 2.91
C GLN A 117 -4.78 -4.35 2.96
N THR A 118 -4.07 -4.63 1.85
CA THR A 118 -2.64 -4.30 1.73
C THR A 118 -2.44 -2.80 1.57
N ILE A 119 -1.57 -2.24 2.41
CA ILE A 119 -1.21 -0.81 2.37
C ILE A 119 0.31 -0.70 2.31
N MET A 120 0.82 0.07 1.35
CA MET A 120 2.23 0.43 1.30
C MET A 120 2.44 1.71 2.13
N ILE A 121 3.33 1.62 3.11
CA ILE A 121 3.70 2.71 4.00
C ILE A 121 5.07 3.23 3.57
N THR A 122 5.22 4.54 3.44
CA THR A 122 6.49 5.19 3.08
C THR A 122 6.80 6.30 4.09
N ALA A 123 7.94 6.21 4.77
CA ALA A 123 8.49 7.29 5.57
C ALA A 123 9.17 8.32 4.65
N LYS A 124 8.75 9.58 4.76
CA LYS A 124 9.29 10.71 4.00
C LYS A 124 9.97 11.70 4.96
N PRO A 125 11.30 11.66 5.09
CA PRO A 125 12.04 12.63 5.89
C PRO A 125 11.86 14.06 5.37
N SER A 126 11.84 15.02 6.28
CA SER A 126 11.93 16.44 5.92
C SER A 126 13.37 16.80 5.50
N SER A 127 13.55 17.97 4.86
CA SER A 127 14.89 18.46 4.52
C SER A 127 15.81 18.52 5.75
N GLY A 128 17.05 18.04 5.62
CA GLY A 128 18.02 17.95 6.72
C GLY A 128 17.82 16.76 7.67
N TYR A 129 16.87 15.86 7.39
CA TYR A 129 16.63 14.66 8.17
C TYR A 129 16.74 13.40 7.29
N SER A 130 17.06 12.28 7.93
CA SER A 130 17.07 10.94 7.35
C SER A 130 16.13 10.02 8.13
N PHE A 131 15.53 9.05 7.43
CA PHE A 131 14.80 7.98 8.09
C PHE A 131 15.78 7.11 8.88
N TYR A 132 15.47 6.83 10.14
CA TYR A 132 16.31 6.00 11.01
C TYR A 132 15.77 4.59 11.11
N LYS A 133 14.54 4.44 11.63
CA LYS A 133 13.88 3.13 11.79
C LYS A 133 12.39 3.25 12.11
N TRP A 134 11.68 2.15 11.91
CA TRP A 134 10.34 1.91 12.44
C TRP A 134 10.40 1.40 13.90
N ASN A 135 9.24 1.28 14.56
CA ASN A 135 9.13 0.76 15.94
C ASN A 135 9.48 -0.72 16.10
N ASP A 136 9.47 -1.49 15.02
CA ASP A 136 9.90 -2.90 14.97
C ASP A 136 11.42 -3.06 14.72
N ASN A 137 12.17 -1.95 14.74
CA ASN A 137 13.59 -1.84 14.39
C ASN A 137 13.93 -2.04 12.91
N THR A 138 12.95 -2.08 12.01
CA THR A 138 13.19 -2.14 10.56
C THR A 138 13.76 -0.80 10.06
N SER A 139 14.88 -0.85 9.32
CA SER A 139 15.57 0.32 8.75
C SER A 139 15.18 0.62 7.30
N TYR A 140 14.27 -0.15 6.71
CA TYR A 140 13.72 0.13 5.38
C TYR A 140 12.62 1.20 5.46
N PRO A 141 12.73 2.34 4.75
CA PRO A 141 11.76 3.44 4.82
C PRO A 141 10.41 3.11 4.17
N VAL A 142 10.31 2.00 3.43
CA VAL A 142 9.08 1.52 2.81
C VAL A 142 8.77 0.12 3.34
N MET A 143 7.51 -0.09 3.72
CA MET A 143 7.01 -1.39 4.17
C MET A 143 5.57 -1.61 3.71
N TYR A 144 5.13 -2.86 3.70
CA TYR A 144 3.75 -3.24 3.41
C TYR A 144 3.12 -3.82 4.67
N ILE A 145 1.89 -3.39 4.97
CA ILE A 145 1.11 -3.93 6.08
C ILE A 145 -0.25 -4.44 5.58
N MET A 146 -0.80 -5.40 6.33
CA MET A 146 -2.13 -5.95 6.12
C MET A 146 -2.83 -6.03 7.49
N PRO A 147 -3.39 -4.91 7.99
CA PRO A 147 -3.88 -4.85 9.35
C PRO A 147 -5.21 -5.63 9.47
N TYR A 148 -5.22 -6.67 10.30
CA TYR A 148 -6.46 -7.34 10.75
C TYR A 148 -6.95 -6.83 12.11
N ASN A 149 -6.10 -6.09 12.82
CA ASN A 149 -6.41 -5.45 14.10
C ASN A 149 -5.92 -4.00 14.05
N SER A 150 -6.35 -3.18 15.02
CA SER A 150 -5.83 -1.82 15.12
C SER A 150 -4.33 -1.84 15.44
N THR A 151 -3.54 -1.09 14.67
CA THR A 151 -2.07 -1.11 14.75
C THR A 151 -1.50 0.30 14.88
N CYS A 152 -0.34 0.41 15.52
CA CYS A 152 0.39 1.67 15.69
C CYS A 152 1.79 1.56 15.08
N LEU A 153 2.08 2.43 14.12
CA LEU A 153 3.36 2.52 13.43
C LEU A 153 4.09 3.79 13.86
N ILE A 154 5.38 3.68 14.16
CA ILE A 154 6.19 4.83 14.56
C ILE A 154 7.41 4.92 13.67
N ALA A 155 7.50 5.98 12.85
CA ALA A 155 8.72 6.31 12.11
C ALA A 155 9.62 7.23 12.93
N SER A 156 10.89 6.88 13.05
CA SER A 156 11.90 7.75 13.67
C SER A 156 12.77 8.39 12.59
N PHE A 157 12.98 9.70 12.71
CA PHE A 157 13.80 10.51 11.83
C PHE A 157 14.90 11.21 12.63
N THR A 158 16.13 11.16 12.13
CA THR A 158 17.30 11.79 12.76
C THR A 158 17.84 12.88 11.85
N LYS A 159 18.50 13.89 12.42
CA LYS A 159 19.18 14.91 11.61
C LYS A 159 20.29 14.24 10.80
N THR A 160 20.35 14.54 9.51
CA THR A 160 21.44 14.08 8.67
C THR A 160 22.71 14.81 9.12
N PRO A 161 23.80 14.11 9.46
CA PRO A 161 25.08 14.76 9.74
C PRO A 161 25.48 15.65 8.56
N PRO A 162 26.07 16.84 8.79
CA PRO A 162 26.66 17.60 7.71
C PRO A 162 27.66 16.70 6.99
N HIS A 163 27.53 16.59 5.67
CA HIS A 163 28.52 15.89 4.88
C HIS A 163 29.79 16.72 4.95
N ASP A 164 30.85 16.20 5.58
CA ASP A 164 32.16 16.80 5.43
C ASP A 164 32.51 16.70 3.95
N LEU A 165 32.57 17.85 3.28
CA LEU A 165 33.04 17.94 1.92
C LEU A 165 34.56 17.68 2.00
N SER A 166 34.98 16.42 1.85
CA SER A 166 36.38 16.10 1.67
C SER A 166 36.81 16.60 0.30
N LEU A 167 37.17 17.88 0.23
CA LEU A 167 37.91 18.41 -0.91
C LEU A 167 39.25 17.69 -0.94
N ASN A 168 39.34 16.63 -1.76
CA ASN A 168 40.62 16.09 -2.20
C ASN A 168 41.29 17.16 -3.08
N LEU A 169 41.94 18.13 -2.43
CA LEU A 169 42.95 18.97 -3.05
C LEU A 169 44.14 18.05 -3.36
N SER A 170 44.02 17.29 -4.44
CA SER A 170 45.15 16.63 -5.10
C SER A 170 46.24 17.68 -5.42
N PRO A 171 47.51 17.30 -5.60
CA PRO A 171 48.69 18.10 -5.25
C PRO A 171 48.96 19.26 -6.23
N LEU A 172 48.05 20.23 -6.33
CA LEU A 172 48.29 21.48 -7.05
C LEU A 172 49.36 22.33 -6.35
N LEU A 173 49.56 22.12 -5.05
CA LEU A 173 50.69 22.66 -4.28
C LEU A 173 52.04 22.07 -4.71
N GLY A 174 52.08 20.84 -5.25
CA GLY A 174 53.32 20.21 -5.70
C GLY A 174 53.84 20.80 -7.01
N ILE A 175 52.95 21.01 -7.99
CA ILE A 175 53.31 21.57 -9.30
C ILE A 175 53.72 23.04 -9.17
N GLY A 176 53.01 23.82 -8.35
CA GLY A 176 53.34 25.23 -8.12
C GLY A 176 54.75 25.44 -7.55
N VAL A 177 55.18 24.57 -6.62
CA VAL A 177 56.52 24.62 -6.02
C VAL A 177 57.61 24.19 -7.01
N ILE A 178 57.35 23.18 -7.85
CA ILE A 178 58.32 22.71 -8.86
C ILE A 178 58.57 23.80 -9.92
N VAL A 179 57.52 24.48 -10.39
CA VAL A 179 57.65 25.59 -11.35
C VAL A 179 58.43 26.76 -10.74
N LEU A 180 58.17 27.11 -9.48
CA LEU A 180 58.91 28.16 -8.77
C LEU A 180 60.39 27.81 -8.61
N MET A 181 60.70 26.57 -8.23
CA MET A 181 62.08 26.08 -8.14
C MET A 181 62.80 26.10 -9.51
N GLY A 182 62.11 25.71 -10.58
CA GLY A 182 62.66 25.76 -11.95
C GLY A 182 62.96 27.18 -12.42
N ILE A 183 62.07 28.13 -12.13
CA ILE A 183 62.31 29.56 -12.40
C ILE A 183 63.54 30.03 -11.61
N ILE A 184 63.57 29.85 -10.29
CA ILE A 184 64.70 30.28 -9.45
C ILE A 184 66.03 29.71 -9.96
N TYR A 185 66.06 28.42 -10.33
CA TYR A 185 67.24 27.77 -10.91
C TYR A 185 67.69 28.42 -12.22
N TYR A 186 66.76 28.67 -13.16
CA TYR A 186 67.06 29.33 -14.43
C TYR A 186 67.65 30.74 -14.24
N TRP A 187 67.10 31.53 -13.31
CA TRP A 187 67.61 32.87 -12.99
C TRP A 187 68.98 32.86 -12.28
N LYS A 188 69.27 31.81 -11.51
CA LYS A 188 70.59 31.62 -10.91
C LYS A 188 71.63 31.29 -11.99
N ASN A 189 71.35 30.31 -12.84
CA ASN A 189 72.28 29.85 -13.88
C ASN A 189 72.55 30.92 -14.96
N LYS A 190 71.58 31.79 -15.27
CA LYS A 190 71.77 32.91 -16.20
C LYS A 190 72.72 33.98 -15.66
N ARG A 191 72.82 34.16 -14.34
CA ARG A 191 73.71 35.14 -13.71
C ARG A 191 75.16 34.67 -13.56
N GLU A 192 75.41 33.37 -13.65
CA GLU A 192 76.76 32.78 -13.54
C GLU A 192 77.46 32.66 -14.91
N ASN A 193 76.75 32.87 -16.03
CA ASN A 193 77.26 32.79 -17.42
C ASN A 193 77.38 34.17 -18.12
N ILE A 194 77.52 35.26 -17.35
CA ILE A 194 77.84 36.63 -17.82
C ILE A 194 79.06 37.09 -17.05
#